data_AF-A0A091N5C6-F1
#
_entry.id   AF-A0A091N5C6-F1
#
_cell.length_a   1.000
_cell.length_b   1.000
_cell.length_c   1.000
_cell.angle_alpha   90.00
_cell.angle_beta   90.00
_cell.angle_gamma   90.00
#
_symmetry.space_group_name_H-M   'P 1'
#
loop_
_entity.id
_entity.type
_entity.pdbx_description
1 polymer ?
#
loop_
_entity_poly.entity_id
_entity_poly.type
_entity_poly.pdbx_seq_one_letter_code
_entity_poly.pdbx_strand_id
1 'polypeptide(L)'
;FIYFQFWQYGDWVDVVIDDRLPLLDGRYLSVHPRTSNEFWPSLLEKAYAKLRGSYQSLNGGYLSDALVDLTGGVQVQFSLKDPPPDLEEILKAADKSQCLMGCSTSGQPNRNIELKNGIVQGHAYTVTGAVKIRYKSGWKNIIRIWNPWGHGEWKGPWSDDSPQWDHVNPEDREVLLRNKDDGEFWMSSENFQEQFSWLYICNNTP
;
A
#
# COMPACT_ATOMS: atom_id res chain seq x y z
N PHE A 1 4.40 -17.32 -24.28
CA PHE A 1 4.20 -17.65 -22.86
C PHE A 1 5.08 -16.76 -22.02
N ILE A 2 4.56 -16.30 -20.89
CA ILE A 2 5.22 -15.38 -19.94
C ILE A 2 5.29 -16.14 -18.60
N TYR A 3 6.32 -15.90 -17.79
CA TYR A 3 6.43 -16.52 -16.47
C TYR A 3 6.68 -15.47 -15.39
N PHE A 4 6.20 -15.78 -14.19
CA PHE A 4 6.46 -15.03 -12.96
C PHE A 4 6.92 -16.01 -11.88
N GLN A 5 7.69 -15.51 -10.92
CA GLN A 5 8.18 -16.29 -9.79
C GLN A 5 7.47 -15.87 -8.52
N PHE A 6 7.04 -16.85 -7.73
CA PHE A 6 6.47 -16.65 -6.42
C PHE A 6 7.16 -17.56 -5.42
N TRP A 7 7.44 -17.05 -4.24
CA TRP A 7 7.94 -17.82 -3.13
C TRP A 7 6.81 -18.66 -2.54
N GLN A 8 6.99 -19.96 -2.44
CA GLN A 8 6.01 -20.88 -1.85
C GLN A 8 6.72 -21.80 -0.88
N TYR A 9 6.42 -21.64 0.42
CA TYR A 9 6.83 -22.55 1.48
C TYR A 9 8.33 -22.89 1.54
N GLY A 10 9.21 -21.98 1.11
CA GLY A 10 10.67 -22.20 1.13
C GLY A 10 11.34 -22.24 -0.24
N ASP A 11 10.57 -22.27 -1.33
CA ASP A 11 11.10 -22.41 -2.68
C ASP A 11 10.46 -21.40 -3.64
N TRP A 12 11.25 -20.91 -4.61
CA TRP A 12 10.74 -20.12 -5.73
C TRP A 12 10.08 -21.02 -6.78
N VAL A 13 8.83 -20.72 -7.12
CA VAL A 13 8.01 -21.48 -8.07
C VAL A 13 7.74 -20.65 -9.31
N ASP A 14 8.11 -21.19 -10.49
CA ASP A 14 7.79 -20.60 -11.78
C ASP A 14 6.32 -20.85 -12.16
N VAL A 15 5.58 -19.78 -12.43
CA VAL A 15 4.20 -19.84 -12.91
C VAL A 15 4.12 -19.29 -14.33
N VAL A 16 3.96 -20.21 -15.29
CA VAL A 16 3.82 -19.87 -16.71
C VAL A 16 2.36 -19.58 -17.06
N ILE A 17 2.10 -18.49 -17.75
CA ILE A 17 0.77 -18.10 -18.25
C ILE A 17 0.82 -17.73 -19.73
N ASP A 18 -0.34 -17.81 -20.39
CA ASP A 18 -0.60 -17.07 -21.62
C ASP A 18 -0.99 -15.61 -21.33
N ASP A 19 -1.14 -14.79 -22.35
CA ASP A 19 -1.42 -13.35 -22.27
C ASP A 19 -2.93 -12.99 -22.34
N ARG A 20 -3.83 -13.98 -22.38
CA ARG A 20 -5.27 -13.73 -22.43
C ARG A 20 -5.79 -13.20 -21.10
N LEU A 21 -6.25 -11.97 -21.04
CA LEU A 21 -6.81 -11.37 -19.83
C LEU A 21 -8.35 -11.45 -19.83
N PRO A 22 -8.99 -11.69 -18.68
CA PRO A 22 -10.45 -11.74 -18.59
C PRO A 22 -11.04 -10.33 -18.76
N LEU A 23 -12.02 -10.23 -19.66
CA LEU A 23 -12.83 -9.02 -19.87
C LEU A 23 -14.30 -9.31 -19.58
N LEU A 24 -14.99 -8.35 -18.96
CA LEU A 24 -16.44 -8.32 -18.79
C LEU A 24 -16.96 -7.02 -19.41
N ASP A 25 -17.88 -7.12 -20.37
CA ASP A 25 -18.43 -5.99 -21.11
C ASP A 25 -17.36 -5.03 -21.69
N GLY A 26 -16.28 -5.61 -22.22
CA GLY A 26 -15.17 -4.87 -22.81
C GLY A 26 -14.23 -4.19 -21.80
N ARG A 27 -14.42 -4.42 -20.50
CA ARG A 27 -13.58 -3.90 -19.41
C ARG A 27 -12.81 -5.02 -18.74
N TYR A 28 -11.60 -4.73 -18.24
CA TYR A 28 -10.84 -5.69 -17.45
C TYR A 28 -11.63 -6.10 -16.21
N LEU A 29 -11.68 -7.41 -15.95
CA LEU A 29 -12.40 -7.95 -14.79
C LEU A 29 -11.66 -7.67 -13.47
N SER A 30 -10.34 -7.53 -13.52
CA SER A 30 -9.46 -7.37 -12.36
C SER A 30 -8.45 -6.23 -12.60
N VAL A 31 -7.22 -6.31 -12.04
CA VAL A 31 -6.21 -5.26 -12.22
C VAL A 31 -6.06 -4.90 -13.69
N HIS A 32 -6.21 -3.61 -14.01
CA HIS A 32 -6.13 -3.11 -15.37
C HIS A 32 -4.82 -2.35 -15.61
N PRO A 33 -4.33 -2.32 -16.86
CA PRO A 33 -3.24 -1.44 -17.27
C PRO A 33 -3.54 0.02 -16.92
N ARG A 34 -2.55 0.75 -16.41
CA ARG A 34 -2.65 2.22 -16.25
C ARG A 34 -2.48 2.96 -17.57
N THR A 35 -1.70 2.38 -18.47
CA THR A 35 -1.46 2.90 -19.82
C THR A 35 -1.79 1.85 -20.86
N SER A 36 -1.95 2.24 -22.13
CA SER A 36 -2.31 1.28 -23.19
C SER A 36 -1.29 0.16 -23.42
N ASN A 37 -0.06 0.33 -22.92
CA ASN A 37 1.08 -0.54 -23.21
C ASN A 37 1.70 -1.18 -21.94
N GLU A 38 1.02 -1.13 -20.80
CA GLU A 38 1.53 -1.65 -19.51
C GLU A 38 0.67 -2.81 -18.98
N PHE A 39 0.98 -4.02 -19.41
CA PHE A 39 0.18 -5.22 -19.05
C PHE A 39 0.76 -6.05 -17.91
N TRP A 40 1.98 -5.75 -17.47
CA TRP A 40 2.67 -6.55 -16.45
C TRP A 40 1.89 -6.69 -15.13
N PRO A 41 1.14 -5.68 -14.61
CA PRO A 41 0.39 -5.86 -13.36
C PRO A 41 -0.76 -6.85 -13.52
N SER A 42 -1.51 -6.73 -14.62
CA SER A 42 -2.62 -7.64 -14.95
C SER A 42 -2.12 -9.08 -15.17
N LEU A 43 -0.96 -9.23 -15.79
CA LEU A 43 -0.33 -10.53 -16.02
C LEU A 43 0.25 -11.13 -14.73
N LEU A 44 0.84 -10.31 -13.87
CA LEU A 44 1.31 -10.74 -12.56
C LEU A 44 0.15 -11.25 -11.69
N GLU A 45 -0.94 -10.49 -11.62
CA GLU A 45 -2.15 -10.90 -10.91
C GLU A 45 -2.73 -12.20 -11.50
N LYS A 46 -2.75 -12.35 -12.84
CA LYS A 46 -3.18 -13.59 -13.49
C LYS A 46 -2.32 -14.79 -13.08
N ALA A 47 -1.00 -14.62 -13.04
CA ALA A 47 -0.09 -15.68 -12.61
C ALA A 47 -0.33 -16.03 -11.14
N TYR A 48 -0.54 -15.04 -10.29
CA TYR A 48 -0.88 -15.27 -8.88
C TYR A 48 -2.25 -15.95 -8.71
N ALA A 49 -3.26 -15.53 -9.47
CA ALA A 49 -4.57 -16.19 -9.52
C ALA A 49 -4.44 -17.66 -9.95
N LYS A 50 -3.60 -17.96 -10.95
CA LYS A 50 -3.31 -19.34 -11.36
C LYS A 50 -2.67 -20.13 -10.22
N LEU A 51 -1.69 -19.56 -9.52
CA LEU A 51 -1.03 -20.19 -8.37
C LEU A 51 -2.04 -20.51 -7.26
N ARG A 52 -2.97 -19.59 -6.98
CA ARG A 52 -4.04 -19.75 -5.98
C ARG A 52 -5.28 -20.51 -6.50
N GLY A 53 -5.25 -20.99 -7.74
CA GLY A 53 -6.28 -21.80 -8.39
C GLY A 53 -7.37 -21.01 -9.14
N SER A 54 -7.67 -19.76 -8.78
CA SER A 54 -8.59 -18.89 -9.53
C SER A 54 -8.47 -17.42 -9.12
N TYR A 55 -9.02 -16.50 -9.93
CA TYR A 55 -9.18 -15.09 -9.52
C TYR A 55 -10.08 -14.94 -8.29
N GLN A 56 -11.13 -15.77 -8.17
CA GLN A 56 -12.02 -15.74 -7.02
C GLN A 56 -11.30 -16.11 -5.72
N SER A 57 -10.27 -16.97 -5.80
CA SER A 57 -9.42 -17.35 -4.67
C SER A 57 -8.56 -16.19 -4.13
N LEU A 58 -8.42 -15.09 -4.87
CA LEU A 58 -7.71 -13.90 -4.41
C LEU A 58 -8.57 -12.98 -3.53
N ASN A 59 -9.89 -13.20 -3.52
CA ASN A 59 -10.82 -12.37 -2.78
C ASN A 59 -10.67 -12.58 -1.27
N GLY A 60 -10.44 -11.51 -0.51
CA GLY A 60 -10.26 -11.55 0.93
C GLY A 60 -8.92 -12.14 1.40
N GLY A 61 -7.88 -12.11 0.54
CA GLY A 61 -6.53 -12.54 0.90
C GLY A 61 -5.87 -11.69 2.00
N TYR A 62 -4.82 -12.23 2.61
CA TYR A 62 -4.04 -11.53 3.63
C TYR A 62 -2.82 -10.84 3.02
N LEU A 63 -2.58 -9.58 3.38
CA LEU A 63 -1.40 -8.82 2.92
C LEU A 63 -0.09 -9.49 3.33
N SER A 64 -0.08 -10.11 4.52
CA SER A 64 1.02 -10.93 5.01
C SER A 64 1.50 -11.94 3.97
N ASP A 65 0.57 -12.75 3.50
CA ASP A 65 0.84 -13.87 2.60
C ASP A 65 1.32 -13.34 1.26
N ALA A 66 0.67 -12.29 0.74
CA ALA A 66 1.08 -11.68 -0.52
C ALA A 66 2.50 -11.09 -0.45
N LEU A 67 2.87 -10.44 0.67
CA LEU A 67 4.22 -9.89 0.86
C LEU A 67 5.27 -11.00 0.86
N VAL A 68 5.02 -12.11 1.57
CA VAL A 68 5.94 -13.26 1.60
C VAL A 68 5.98 -13.95 0.24
N ASP A 69 4.84 -14.22 -0.38
CA ASP A 69 4.76 -14.92 -1.66
C ASP A 69 5.46 -14.13 -2.80
N LEU A 70 5.53 -12.80 -2.71
CA LEU A 70 6.19 -11.95 -3.69
C LEU A 70 7.69 -11.75 -3.43
N THR A 71 8.19 -12.06 -2.23
CA THR A 71 9.56 -11.66 -1.83
C THR A 71 10.41 -12.77 -1.24
N GLY A 72 9.79 -13.80 -0.65
CA GLY A 72 10.46 -14.75 0.24
C GLY A 72 10.98 -14.14 1.55
N GLY A 73 10.60 -12.90 1.85
CA GLY A 73 11.09 -12.14 3.00
C GLY A 73 10.43 -12.54 4.32
N VAL A 74 10.95 -11.96 5.41
CA VAL A 74 10.38 -12.12 6.74
C VAL A 74 9.41 -10.98 7.01
N GLN A 75 8.19 -11.36 7.37
CA GLN A 75 7.08 -10.46 7.61
C GLN A 75 6.79 -10.34 9.11
N VAL A 76 6.59 -9.10 9.56
CA VAL A 76 6.06 -8.77 10.89
C VAL A 76 4.80 -7.91 10.74
N GLN A 77 3.91 -7.96 11.73
CA GLN A 77 2.70 -7.14 11.75
C GLN A 77 2.46 -6.52 13.12
N PHE A 78 1.94 -5.29 13.13
CA PHE A 78 1.65 -4.52 14.33
C PHE A 78 0.18 -4.09 14.34
N SER A 79 -0.48 -4.26 15.48
CA SER A 79 -1.79 -3.66 15.72
C SER A 79 -1.60 -2.16 15.90
N LEU A 80 -2.33 -1.35 15.14
CA LEU A 80 -2.29 0.11 15.29
C LEU A 80 -3.22 0.61 16.40
N LYS A 81 -4.03 -0.28 16.99
CA LYS A 81 -4.82 0.01 18.20
C LYS A 81 -4.01 -0.08 19.49
N ASP A 82 -2.91 -0.84 19.45
CA ASP A 82 -1.96 -1.01 20.55
C ASP A 82 -0.55 -1.12 19.94
N PRO A 83 -0.04 -0.01 19.37
CA PRO A 83 1.23 -0.03 18.66
C PRO A 83 2.40 -0.04 19.64
N PRO A 84 3.58 -0.53 19.21
CA PRO A 84 4.79 -0.44 20.02
C PRO A 84 5.17 1.04 20.25
N PRO A 85 5.77 1.39 21.41
CA PRO A 85 6.13 2.78 21.73
C PRO A 85 7.04 3.47 20.70
N ASP A 86 7.81 2.69 19.96
CA ASP A 86 8.79 3.09 18.95
C ASP A 86 8.27 2.93 17.51
N LEU A 87 6.94 2.83 17.29
CA LEU A 87 6.32 2.66 15.97
C LEU A 87 6.87 3.61 14.90
N GLU A 88 7.06 4.89 15.25
CA GLU A 88 7.58 5.89 14.31
C GLU A 88 9.01 5.57 13.88
N GLU A 89 9.84 5.08 14.80
CA GLU A 89 11.23 4.71 14.53
C GLU A 89 11.30 3.44 13.71
N ILE A 90 10.42 2.47 13.99
CA ILE A 90 10.25 1.25 13.19
C ILE A 90 9.87 1.60 11.74
N LEU A 91 8.88 2.46 11.52
CA LEU A 91 8.46 2.88 10.18
C LEU A 91 9.59 3.58 9.41
N LYS A 92 10.31 4.51 10.04
CA LYS A 92 11.46 5.19 9.42
C LYS A 92 12.59 4.21 9.10
N ALA A 93 12.86 3.25 9.99
CA ALA A 93 13.88 2.24 9.77
C ALA A 93 13.51 1.30 8.63
N ALA A 94 12.24 0.89 8.56
CA ALA A 94 11.70 0.07 7.47
C ALA A 94 11.76 0.79 6.12
N ASP A 95 11.34 2.06 6.07
CA ASP A 95 11.46 2.91 4.88
C ASP A 95 12.91 3.06 4.41
N LYS A 96 13.83 3.39 5.34
CA LYS A 96 15.27 3.50 5.05
C LYS A 96 15.88 2.18 4.58
N SER A 97 15.39 1.06 5.09
CA SER A 97 15.83 -0.29 4.70
C SER A 97 15.13 -0.80 3.43
N GLN A 98 14.25 0.01 2.84
CA GLN A 98 13.47 -0.34 1.65
C GLN A 98 12.62 -1.61 1.85
N CYS A 99 12.13 -1.82 3.08
CA CYS A 99 11.16 -2.86 3.37
C CYS A 99 9.85 -2.58 2.64
N LEU A 100 9.17 -3.63 2.20
CA LEU A 100 7.80 -3.49 1.71
C LEU A 100 6.86 -3.31 2.90
N MET A 101 5.98 -2.32 2.82
CA MET A 101 5.06 -2.00 3.90
C MET A 101 3.64 -1.85 3.38
N GLY A 102 2.71 -2.51 4.06
CA GLY A 102 1.28 -2.40 3.80
C GLY A 102 0.53 -2.04 5.06
N CYS A 103 -0.67 -1.50 4.92
CA CYS A 103 -1.58 -1.28 6.03
C CYS A 103 -3.02 -1.58 5.61
N SER A 104 -3.90 -1.78 6.60
CA SER A 104 -5.30 -2.06 6.34
C SER A 104 -6.22 -1.37 7.32
N THR A 105 -7.38 -0.96 6.84
CA THR A 105 -8.45 -0.37 7.65
C THR A 105 -9.39 -1.46 8.20
N SER A 106 -10.03 -1.19 9.33
CA SER A 106 -11.12 -2.04 9.83
C SER A 106 -12.35 -1.91 8.91
N GLY A 107 -13.11 -2.98 8.75
CA GLY A 107 -14.36 -2.97 7.99
C GLY A 107 -14.78 -4.37 7.56
N GLN A 108 -15.99 -4.48 6.99
CA GLN A 108 -16.37 -5.72 6.31
C GLN A 108 -15.56 -5.84 5.02
N PRO A 109 -14.88 -6.98 4.78
CA PRO A 109 -14.21 -7.23 3.52
C PRO A 109 -15.19 -7.06 2.36
N ASN A 110 -14.70 -6.57 1.22
CA ASN A 110 -15.41 -6.54 -0.06
C ASN A 110 -16.57 -5.54 -0.16
N ARG A 111 -16.73 -4.64 0.83
CA ARG A 111 -17.65 -3.50 0.71
C ARG A 111 -16.98 -2.20 0.29
N ASN A 112 -15.70 -2.03 0.64
CA ASN A 112 -14.87 -0.87 0.30
C ASN A 112 -15.63 0.46 0.43
N ILE A 113 -16.15 0.72 1.63
CA ILE A 113 -16.96 1.93 1.89
C ILE A 113 -16.01 3.12 2.03
N GLU A 114 -16.08 4.06 1.09
CA GLU A 114 -15.37 5.34 1.20
C GLU A 114 -16.02 6.24 2.26
N LEU A 115 -15.22 6.66 3.23
CA LEU A 115 -15.62 7.58 4.28
C LEU A 115 -15.54 9.03 3.80
N LYS A 116 -16.21 9.94 4.52
CA LYS A 116 -16.18 11.38 4.19
C LYS A 116 -14.77 11.99 4.20
N ASN A 117 -13.86 11.41 4.98
CA ASN A 117 -12.46 11.83 5.05
C ASN A 117 -11.58 11.21 3.95
N GLY A 118 -12.16 10.43 3.02
CA GLY A 118 -11.49 9.80 1.88
C GLY A 118 -10.90 8.41 2.15
N ILE A 119 -10.83 7.97 3.41
CA ILE A 119 -10.35 6.62 3.74
C ILE A 119 -11.41 5.57 3.40
N VAL A 120 -10.98 4.46 2.81
CA VAL A 120 -11.84 3.32 2.44
C VAL A 120 -11.76 2.26 3.53
N GLN A 121 -12.92 1.81 4.04
CA GLN A 121 -13.01 0.76 5.06
C GLN A 121 -12.90 -0.66 4.47
N GLY A 122 -12.27 -1.56 5.23
CA GLY A 122 -12.05 -2.96 4.82
C GLY A 122 -11.11 -3.08 3.63
N HIS A 123 -10.18 -2.12 3.48
CA HIS A 123 -9.33 -1.95 2.31
C HIS A 123 -7.84 -1.96 2.66
N ALA A 124 -7.04 -2.36 1.69
CA ALA A 124 -5.60 -2.45 1.75
C ALA A 124 -4.93 -1.22 1.14
N TYR A 125 -3.91 -0.71 1.81
CA TYR A 125 -3.10 0.43 1.36
C TYR A 125 -1.62 0.07 1.45
N THR A 126 -0.78 0.81 0.73
CA THR A 126 0.69 0.69 0.79
C THR A 126 1.25 1.85 1.62
N VAL A 127 2.20 1.58 2.51
CA VAL A 127 2.99 2.64 3.15
C VAL A 127 4.22 2.88 2.27
N THR A 128 4.36 4.07 1.71
CA THR A 128 5.40 4.40 0.71
C THR A 128 6.45 5.38 1.23
N GLY A 129 6.35 5.81 2.49
CA GLY A 129 7.35 6.66 3.11
C GLY A 129 7.03 7.00 4.56
N ALA A 130 8.07 7.24 5.36
CA ALA A 130 7.94 7.71 6.73
C ALA A 130 9.06 8.70 7.06
N VAL A 131 8.69 9.93 7.39
CA VAL A 131 9.68 11.01 7.62
C VAL A 131 9.34 11.83 8.86
N LYS A 132 10.38 12.45 9.43
CA LYS A 132 10.26 13.42 10.53
C LYS A 132 10.68 14.79 10.01
N ILE A 133 9.73 15.71 9.96
CA ILE A 133 9.94 17.06 9.41
C ILE A 133 9.86 18.14 10.50
N ARG A 134 10.50 19.27 10.23
CA ARG A 134 10.32 20.47 11.05
C ARG A 134 8.95 21.06 10.75
N TYR A 135 8.15 21.30 11.78
CA TYR A 135 6.83 21.90 11.64
C TYR A 135 6.59 22.88 12.79
N LYS A 136 6.43 24.16 12.43
CA LYS A 136 6.37 25.26 13.40
C LYS A 136 7.57 25.22 14.36
N SER A 137 7.35 25.28 15.68
CA SER A 137 8.40 25.22 16.70
C SER A 137 8.87 23.78 17.02
N GLY A 138 8.22 22.76 16.45
CA GLY A 138 8.41 21.37 16.82
C GLY A 138 8.85 20.47 15.66
N TRP A 139 8.73 19.17 15.90
CA TRP A 139 8.92 18.13 14.90
C TRP A 139 7.62 17.37 14.73
N LYS A 140 7.36 16.90 13.50
CA LYS A 140 6.19 16.08 13.20
C LYS A 140 6.63 14.85 12.41
N ASN A 141 6.15 13.67 12.82
CA ASN A 141 6.30 12.46 12.01
C ASN A 141 5.06 12.35 11.12
N ILE A 142 5.31 12.22 9.82
CA ILE A 142 4.28 12.05 8.81
C ILE A 142 4.59 10.78 8.01
N ILE A 143 3.53 10.13 7.56
CA ILE A 143 3.57 8.83 6.87
C ILE A 143 2.89 9.03 5.52
N ARG A 144 3.53 8.55 4.45
CA ARG A 144 2.98 8.56 3.10
C ARG A 144 2.30 7.23 2.83
N ILE A 145 1.06 7.31 2.39
CA ILE A 145 0.18 6.17 2.15
C ILE A 145 -0.30 6.24 0.72
N TRP A 146 -0.39 5.09 0.06
CA TRP A 146 -0.87 4.97 -1.30
C TRP A 146 -2.08 4.03 -1.40
N ASN A 147 -3.17 4.54 -1.96
CA ASN A 147 -4.37 3.78 -2.31
C ASN A 147 -4.15 3.04 -3.64
N PRO A 148 -4.23 1.70 -3.69
CA PRO A 148 -3.98 0.94 -4.91
C PRO A 148 -4.94 1.24 -6.07
N TRP A 149 -6.07 1.91 -5.81
CA TRP A 149 -6.98 2.40 -6.86
C TRP A 149 -6.37 3.51 -7.72
N GLY A 150 -5.31 4.18 -7.23
CA GLY A 150 -4.67 5.28 -7.95
C GLY A 150 -5.49 6.57 -7.95
N HIS A 151 -6.46 6.68 -7.05
CA HIS A 151 -7.27 7.87 -6.76
C HIS A 151 -7.91 7.70 -5.38
N GLY A 152 -8.56 8.75 -4.87
CA GLY A 152 -9.32 8.68 -3.63
C GLY A 152 -8.40 8.73 -2.41
N GLU A 153 -8.20 9.95 -1.93
CA GLU A 153 -7.15 10.30 -0.97
C GLU A 153 -7.72 10.85 0.34
N TRP A 154 -6.86 10.85 1.36
CA TRP A 154 -7.12 11.50 2.64
C TRP A 154 -7.45 12.98 2.49
N LYS A 155 -8.49 13.44 3.17
CA LYS A 155 -8.99 14.84 3.13
C LYS A 155 -8.78 15.59 4.44
N GLY A 156 -7.93 15.06 5.33
CA GLY A 156 -7.63 15.66 6.62
C GLY A 156 -6.25 16.32 6.67
N PRO A 157 -5.72 16.61 7.86
CA PRO A 157 -4.38 17.18 8.01
C PRO A 157 -3.31 16.42 7.22
N TRP A 158 -2.49 17.17 6.47
CA TRP A 158 -1.41 16.70 5.59
C TRP A 158 -1.86 16.10 4.25
N SER A 159 -3.15 16.16 3.90
CA SER A 159 -3.60 15.99 2.51
C SER A 159 -2.88 16.94 1.55
N ASP A 160 -2.97 16.66 0.26
CA ASP A 160 -2.31 17.42 -0.81
C ASP A 160 -2.66 18.92 -0.81
N ASP A 161 -3.89 19.25 -0.44
CA ASP A 161 -4.43 20.62 -0.36
C ASP A 161 -4.40 21.21 1.05
N SER A 162 -3.79 20.50 2.01
CA SER A 162 -3.81 20.84 3.43
C SER A 162 -2.97 22.11 3.74
N PRO A 163 -3.49 23.06 4.54
CA PRO A 163 -2.76 24.30 4.91
C PRO A 163 -1.53 24.06 5.83
N GLN A 164 -1.36 22.84 6.31
CA GLN A 164 -0.22 22.38 7.11
C GLN A 164 1.08 22.57 6.33
N TRP A 165 1.04 22.35 5.01
CA TRP A 165 2.18 22.51 4.11
C TRP A 165 2.70 23.95 4.01
N ASP A 166 1.87 24.96 4.32
CA ASP A 166 2.30 26.37 4.33
C ASP A 166 3.24 26.71 5.48
N HIS A 167 3.39 25.82 6.46
CA HIS A 167 4.26 25.99 7.61
C HIS A 167 5.48 25.05 7.59
N VAL A 168 5.70 24.35 6.47
CA VAL A 168 6.86 23.50 6.23
C VAL A 168 7.91 24.31 5.48
N ASN A 169 9.20 24.04 5.71
CA ASN A 169 10.29 24.63 4.93
C ASN A 169 10.03 24.38 3.42
N PRO A 170 10.14 25.41 2.54
CA PRO A 170 10.01 25.26 1.10
C PRO A 170 10.77 24.06 0.50
N GLU A 171 11.98 23.77 0.97
CA GLU A 171 12.81 22.66 0.47
C GLU A 171 12.17 21.30 0.76
N ASP A 172 11.73 21.07 2.01
CA ASP A 172 11.03 19.85 2.39
C ASP A 172 9.68 19.74 1.67
N ARG A 173 8.96 20.87 1.51
CA ARG A 173 7.68 20.92 0.81
C ARG A 173 7.83 20.51 -0.66
N GLU A 174 8.85 21.02 -1.37
CA GLU A 174 9.09 20.68 -2.77
C GLU A 174 9.39 19.19 -2.98
N VAL A 175 10.10 18.57 -2.03
CA VAL A 175 10.46 17.14 -2.08
C VAL A 175 9.29 16.24 -1.71
N LEU A 176 8.50 16.62 -0.70
CA LEU A 176 7.51 15.74 -0.08
C LEU A 176 6.10 15.92 -0.66
N LEU A 177 5.70 17.15 -0.98
CA LEU A 177 4.34 17.44 -1.44
C LEU A 177 4.26 17.27 -2.96
N ARG A 178 3.41 16.34 -3.38
CA ARG A 178 2.88 16.27 -4.74
C ARG A 178 1.41 16.57 -4.63
N ASN A 179 0.90 17.54 -5.39
CA ASN A 179 -0.51 17.90 -5.35
C ASN A 179 -1.18 17.33 -6.60
N LYS A 180 -1.70 16.11 -6.48
CA LYS A 180 -2.27 15.37 -7.60
C LYS A 180 -3.07 14.18 -7.06
N ASP A 181 -4.32 14.04 -7.53
CA ASP A 181 -5.13 12.84 -7.28
C ASP A 181 -4.54 11.61 -8.00
N ASP A 182 -3.61 10.93 -7.33
CA ASP A 182 -2.98 9.68 -7.75
C ASP A 182 -3.04 8.57 -6.70
N GLY A 183 -3.80 8.82 -5.62
CA GLY A 183 -4.04 7.94 -4.50
C GLY A 183 -2.96 8.00 -3.44
N GLU A 184 -1.87 8.75 -3.65
CA GLU A 184 -0.78 8.90 -2.68
C GLU A 184 -0.94 10.18 -1.86
N PHE A 185 -0.95 10.06 -0.54
CA PHE A 185 -1.16 11.20 0.36
C PHE A 185 -0.31 11.07 1.62
N TRP A 186 -0.09 12.20 2.29
CA TRP A 186 0.51 12.21 3.62
C TRP A 186 -0.54 12.31 4.72
N MET A 187 -0.22 11.75 5.87
CA MET A 187 -0.96 11.96 7.12
C MET A 187 -0.02 11.95 8.31
N SER A 188 -0.47 12.43 9.46
CA SER A 188 0.33 12.33 10.68
C SER A 188 0.33 10.91 11.23
N SER A 189 1.37 10.55 12.00
CA SER A 189 1.44 9.26 12.69
C SER A 189 0.24 9.00 13.60
N GLU A 190 -0.31 10.06 14.21
CA GLU A 190 -1.50 9.94 15.05
C GLU A 190 -2.75 9.62 14.22
N ASN A 191 -2.98 10.34 13.10
CA ASN A 191 -4.11 10.02 12.24
C ASN A 191 -3.95 8.65 11.58
N PHE A 192 -2.72 8.22 11.28
CA PHE A 192 -2.46 6.87 10.79
C PHE A 192 -2.93 5.81 11.79
N GLN A 193 -2.61 5.95 13.08
CA GLN A 193 -3.08 5.05 14.14
C GLN A 193 -4.60 5.09 14.34
N GLU A 194 -5.22 6.26 14.15
CA GLU A 194 -6.68 6.41 14.28
C GLU A 194 -7.46 5.79 13.11
N GLN A 195 -6.93 5.89 11.87
CA GLN A 195 -7.65 5.46 10.66
C GLN A 195 -7.35 4.01 10.27
N PHE A 196 -6.16 3.50 10.58
CA PHE A 196 -5.72 2.16 10.18
C PHE A 196 -5.69 1.21 11.37
N SER A 197 -5.78 -0.09 11.11
CA SER A 197 -5.88 -1.12 12.16
C SER A 197 -4.66 -2.03 12.25
N TRP A 198 -4.02 -2.30 11.12
CA TRP A 198 -2.83 -3.13 11.05
C TRP A 198 -1.79 -2.50 10.13
N LEU A 199 -0.53 -2.63 10.53
CA LEU A 199 0.67 -2.37 9.74
C LEU A 199 1.37 -3.70 9.49
N TYR A 200 1.80 -3.94 8.26
CA TYR A 200 2.57 -5.10 7.82
C TYR A 200 3.89 -4.61 7.27
N ILE A 201 5.00 -5.20 7.70
CA ILE A 201 6.35 -4.89 7.21
C ILE A 201 7.00 -6.19 6.79
N CYS A 202 7.50 -6.25 5.56
CA CYS A 202 8.24 -7.37 5.03
C CYS A 202 9.65 -6.92 4.65
N ASN A 203 10.65 -7.55 5.27
CA ASN A 203 12.05 -7.31 4.97
C ASN A 203 12.55 -8.39 4.00
N ASN A 204 13.09 -7.95 2.87
CA ASN A 204 13.60 -8.82 1.81
C ASN A 204 15.03 -9.31 2.08
N THR A 205 15.65 -8.87 3.18
CA THR A 205 16.97 -9.34 3.63
C THR A 205 16.80 -10.10 4.95
N PRO A 206 17.23 -11.38 5.04
CA PRO A 206 17.16 -12.16 6.28
C PRO A 206 18.06 -11.59 7.39
#